data_AF-N4VLB6-F1
#
_entry.id   AF-N4VLB6-F1
#
_cell.length_a   1.000
_cell.length_b   1.000
_cell.length_c   1.000
_cell.angle_alpha   90.00
_cell.angle_beta   90.00
_cell.angle_gamma   90.00
#
_symmetry.space_group_name_H-M   'P 1'
#
loop_
_entity.id
_entity.type
_entity.pdbx_description
1 polymer ?
#
loop_
_entity_poly.entity_id
_entity_poly.type
_entity_poly.pdbx_seq_one_letter_code
_entity_poly.pdbx_strand_id
1 'polypeptide(L)'
;MYLPHSVNSQLRGPSLGLLVALSICLVLNFGTLIFSLSILTRGSRSYTYLEGDRPHELPLKVRTIQAKFRDDPDHYGLEGPVATAEWNEIRPPGKGFVFLGEEHFAFGVSMWHQMHCLNHIRAVLVNGDDGSDHTLHCFHYLRQGILCAADTTIEPGGTNKMLPNGDKVAAGDGAVHTCRDWRQVHDWMESQHGKWTPDMYERIKESSL
;
A
#
# COMPACT_ATOMS: atom_id res chain seq x y z
N MET A 1 74.58 -8.23 -57.13
CA MET A 1 73.77 -9.42 -56.79
C MET A 1 73.40 -9.31 -55.31
N TYR A 2 72.22 -8.80 -54.97
CA TYR A 2 71.51 -9.02 -53.70
C TYR A 2 70.10 -8.45 -53.88
N LEU A 3 69.10 -9.34 -53.87
CA LEU A 3 67.67 -9.05 -54.03
C LEU A 3 67.09 -8.50 -52.71
N PRO A 4 66.06 -7.62 -52.75
CA PRO A 4 65.29 -7.30 -51.56
C PRO A 4 64.25 -8.41 -51.32
N HIS A 5 64.32 -9.09 -50.17
CA HIS A 5 63.21 -9.88 -49.69
C HIS A 5 62.16 -8.96 -49.07
N SER A 6 61.06 -8.78 -49.81
CA SER A 6 59.79 -8.29 -49.26
C SER A 6 59.24 -9.35 -48.30
N VAL A 7 59.22 -9.04 -47.01
CA VAL A 7 58.46 -9.80 -46.02
C VAL A 7 57.08 -9.14 -45.92
N ASN A 8 56.12 -9.66 -46.69
CA ASN A 8 54.71 -9.38 -46.47
C ASN A 8 54.29 -10.01 -45.14
N SER A 9 54.14 -9.20 -44.09
CA SER A 9 53.51 -9.64 -42.85
C SER A 9 52.01 -9.84 -43.10
N GLN A 10 51.59 -11.09 -43.34
CA GLN A 10 50.18 -11.47 -43.26
C GLN A 10 49.71 -11.39 -41.80
N LEU A 11 49.24 -10.21 -41.37
CA LEU A 11 48.30 -10.10 -40.27
C LEU A 11 46.91 -10.47 -40.79
N ARG A 12 46.60 -11.77 -40.91
CA ARG A 12 45.25 -12.25 -41.19
C ARG A 12 44.90 -13.45 -40.32
N GLY A 13 43.88 -13.27 -39.48
CA GLY A 13 43.13 -14.34 -38.83
C GLY A 13 43.64 -14.71 -37.43
N PRO A 14 43.47 -13.85 -36.42
CA PRO A 14 42.30 -13.96 -35.52
C PRO A 14 41.78 -12.63 -34.95
N SER A 15 42.46 -11.51 -35.21
CA SER A 15 42.19 -10.21 -34.57
C SER A 15 40.90 -9.56 -35.06
N LEU A 16 40.57 -9.69 -36.35
CA LEU A 16 39.37 -9.08 -36.92
C LEU A 16 38.09 -9.73 -36.38
N GLY A 17 38.07 -11.07 -36.27
CA GLY A 17 36.93 -11.79 -35.69
C GLY A 17 36.72 -11.43 -34.21
N LEU A 18 37.81 -11.30 -33.45
CA LEU A 18 37.77 -10.88 -32.04
C LEU A 18 37.27 -9.43 -31.90
N LEU A 19 37.74 -8.52 -32.76
CA LEU A 19 37.30 -7.12 -32.79
C LEU A 19 35.82 -7.00 -33.15
N VAL A 20 35.34 -7.78 -34.11
CA VAL A 20 33.91 -7.82 -34.48
C VAL A 20 33.08 -8.35 -33.31
N ALA A 21 33.50 -9.45 -32.69
CA ALA A 21 32.81 -10.03 -31.53
C ALA A 21 32.77 -9.04 -30.34
N LEU A 22 33.88 -8.40 -30.01
CA LEU A 22 33.96 -7.38 -28.96
C LEU A 22 33.06 -6.18 -29.27
N SER A 23 33.03 -5.72 -30.53
CA SER A 23 32.18 -4.62 -30.96
C SER A 23 30.69 -4.98 -30.82
N ILE A 24 30.30 -6.19 -31.21
CA ILE A 24 28.93 -6.69 -31.04
C ILE A 24 28.58 -6.76 -29.55
N CYS A 25 29.45 -7.31 -28.71
CA CYS A 25 29.23 -7.37 -27.27
C CYS A 25 29.13 -5.98 -26.64
N LEU A 26 29.93 -5.00 -27.07
CA LEU A 26 29.87 -3.62 -26.59
C LEU A 26 28.54 -2.96 -26.97
N VAL A 27 28.10 -3.11 -28.22
CA VAL A 27 26.81 -2.58 -28.70
C VAL A 27 25.65 -3.21 -27.94
N LEU A 28 25.68 -4.53 -27.74
CA LEU A 28 24.63 -5.23 -26.98
C LEU A 28 24.61 -4.78 -25.52
N ASN A 29 25.76 -4.71 -24.84
CA ASN A 29 25.85 -4.26 -23.44
C ASN A 29 25.45 -2.80 -23.26
N PHE A 30 25.81 -1.93 -24.22
CA PHE A 30 25.42 -0.53 -24.20
C PHE A 30 23.92 -0.39 -24.47
N GLY A 31 23.37 -1.19 -25.39
CA GLY A 31 21.94 -1.27 -25.65
C GLY A 31 21.14 -1.74 -24.43
N THR A 32 21.59 -2.80 -23.73
CA THR A 32 20.95 -3.23 -22.48
C THR A 32 21.10 -2.20 -21.37
N LEU A 33 22.24 -1.53 -21.25
CA LEU A 33 22.43 -0.46 -20.27
C LEU A 33 21.45 0.70 -20.52
N ILE A 34 21.31 1.16 -21.76
CA ILE A 34 20.35 2.21 -22.13
C ILE A 34 18.93 1.73 -21.88
N PHE A 35 18.59 0.49 -22.24
CA PHE A 35 17.26 -0.06 -22.00
C PHE A 35 16.93 -0.13 -20.50
N SER A 36 17.85 -0.65 -19.68
CA SER A 36 17.70 -0.69 -18.22
C SER A 36 17.60 0.72 -17.62
N LEU A 37 18.43 1.67 -18.06
CA LEU A 37 18.33 3.07 -17.64
C LEU A 37 16.98 3.66 -18.04
N SER A 38 16.50 3.43 -19.26
CA SER A 38 15.22 3.94 -19.73
C SER A 38 14.04 3.38 -18.93
N ILE A 39 14.09 2.12 -18.51
CA ILE A 39 13.10 1.51 -17.61
C ILE A 39 13.17 2.16 -16.23
N LEU A 40 14.38 2.36 -15.69
CA LEU A 40 14.59 2.99 -14.39
C LEU A 40 14.17 4.46 -14.38
N THR A 41 14.34 5.17 -15.49
CA THR A 41 13.95 6.58 -15.66
C THR A 41 12.51 6.74 -16.17
N ARG A 42 11.83 5.65 -16.53
CA ARG A 42 10.41 5.69 -16.89
C ARG A 42 9.64 5.99 -15.61
N GLY A 43 9.44 7.27 -15.33
CA GLY A 43 8.70 7.75 -14.18
C GLY A 43 7.32 7.08 -14.10
N SER A 44 6.79 6.95 -12.88
CA SER A 44 5.40 6.55 -12.68
C SER A 44 4.51 7.41 -13.56
N ARG A 45 3.55 6.78 -14.25
CA ARG A 45 2.53 7.50 -15.03
C ARG A 45 1.95 8.62 -14.17
N SER A 46 2.02 9.86 -14.66
CA SER A 46 1.37 11.00 -14.02
C SER A 46 -0.13 10.95 -14.31
N TYR A 47 -0.94 11.32 -13.32
CA TYR A 47 -2.39 11.36 -13.42
C TYR A 47 -2.86 12.78 -13.10
N THR A 48 -3.88 13.25 -13.83
CA THR A 48 -4.52 14.54 -13.56
C THR A 48 -5.44 14.49 -12.33
N TYR A 49 -5.87 13.29 -11.92
CA TYR A 49 -6.87 13.07 -10.88
C TYR A 49 -8.25 13.68 -11.20
N LEU A 50 -8.50 14.02 -12.45
CA LEU A 50 -9.84 14.32 -12.96
C LEU A 50 -10.62 13.03 -13.21
N GLU A 51 -11.93 13.16 -13.36
CA GLU A 51 -12.77 12.01 -13.71
C GLU A 51 -12.26 11.36 -15.02
N GLY A 52 -12.11 10.03 -15.01
CA GLY A 52 -11.55 9.27 -16.13
C GLY A 52 -10.01 9.14 -16.15
N ASP A 53 -9.28 9.91 -15.34
CA ASP A 53 -7.80 9.85 -15.26
C ASP A 53 -7.30 9.88 -13.81
N ARG A 54 -7.74 8.88 -13.04
CA ARG A 54 -7.35 8.63 -11.64
C ARG A 54 -6.72 7.24 -11.51
N PRO A 55 -5.67 7.08 -10.68
CA PRO A 55 -5.21 5.75 -10.30
C PRO A 55 -6.22 5.09 -9.36
N HIS A 56 -6.23 3.76 -9.32
CA HIS A 56 -7.05 2.99 -8.37
C HIS A 56 -6.43 2.88 -6.97
N GLU A 57 -5.12 3.14 -6.85
CA GLU A 57 -4.36 3.10 -5.60
C GLU A 57 -3.65 4.44 -5.35
N LEU A 58 -3.27 4.66 -4.09
CA LEU A 58 -2.40 5.78 -3.73
C LEU A 58 -1.06 5.70 -4.51
N PRO A 59 -0.41 6.84 -4.77
CA PRO A 59 0.92 6.88 -5.38
C PRO A 59 2.03 6.49 -4.37
N LEU A 60 1.82 5.38 -3.66
CA LEU A 60 2.67 4.87 -2.61
C LEU A 60 2.86 3.35 -2.78
N LYS A 61 4.11 2.92 -2.92
CA LYS A 61 4.44 1.50 -2.89
C LYS A 61 4.58 1.04 -1.44
N VAL A 62 3.61 0.27 -0.97
CA VAL A 62 3.58 -0.25 0.40
C VAL A 62 4.31 -1.59 0.46
N ARG A 63 5.22 -1.75 1.43
CA ARG A 63 5.95 -3.00 1.64
C ARG A 63 5.05 -4.05 2.27
N THR A 64 5.39 -5.31 2.02
CA THR A 64 4.79 -6.45 2.71
C THR A 64 5.53 -6.71 4.02
N ILE A 65 4.78 -7.06 5.07
CA ILE A 65 5.28 -7.45 6.38
C ILE A 65 4.59 -8.74 6.83
N GLN A 66 5.26 -9.48 7.71
CA GLN A 66 4.62 -10.57 8.44
C GLN A 66 4.03 -10.02 9.73
N ALA A 67 2.73 -10.20 9.96
CA ALA A 67 2.06 -9.78 11.17
C ALA A 67 1.48 -10.99 11.88
N LYS A 68 1.84 -11.18 13.16
CA LYS A 68 1.23 -12.20 14.01
C LYS A 68 0.02 -11.58 14.69
N PHE A 69 -1.19 -12.04 14.36
CA PHE A 69 -2.41 -11.54 14.99
C PHE A 69 -2.46 -11.97 16.44
N ARG A 70 -2.89 -11.08 17.33
CA ARG A 70 -3.03 -11.32 18.77
C ARG A 70 -4.14 -10.41 19.30
N ASP A 71 -4.82 -10.87 20.34
CA ASP A 71 -5.70 -9.98 21.08
C ASP A 71 -4.85 -8.97 21.87
N ASP A 72 -5.37 -7.75 21.97
CA ASP A 72 -4.80 -6.69 22.80
C ASP A 72 -5.87 -6.29 23.83
N PRO A 73 -5.86 -6.88 25.04
CA PRO A 73 -6.87 -6.58 26.05
C PRO A 73 -6.68 -5.20 26.69
N ASP A 74 -5.50 -4.59 26.52
CA ASP A 74 -5.15 -3.31 27.15
C ASP A 74 -5.47 -2.10 26.26
N HIS A 75 -5.62 -2.31 24.94
CA HIS A 75 -5.90 -1.26 23.95
C HIS A 75 -7.08 -1.60 23.05
N TYR A 76 -7.73 -0.57 22.49
CA TYR A 76 -8.84 -0.69 21.55
C TYR A 76 -10.03 -1.49 22.10
N GLY A 77 -10.30 -1.32 23.40
CA GLY A 77 -11.46 -1.91 24.07
C GLY A 77 -12.80 -1.52 23.43
N LEU A 78 -13.89 -2.16 23.85
CA LEU A 78 -15.23 -1.85 23.32
C LEU A 78 -15.76 -0.51 23.85
N GLU A 79 -15.68 -0.29 25.16
CA GLU A 79 -16.35 0.80 25.85
C GLU A 79 -15.41 1.66 26.70
N GLY A 80 -15.90 2.84 27.11
CA GLY A 80 -15.19 3.77 27.96
C GLY A 80 -14.45 4.90 27.22
N PRO A 81 -14.00 5.93 27.94
CA PRO A 81 -13.40 7.12 27.36
C PRO A 81 -12.04 6.85 26.71
N VAL A 82 -11.23 5.97 27.30
CA VAL A 82 -9.92 5.58 26.75
C VAL A 82 -10.10 4.86 25.41
N ALA A 83 -10.91 3.80 25.38
CA ALA A 83 -11.23 3.09 24.14
C ALA A 83 -11.79 4.03 23.07
N THR A 84 -12.73 4.91 23.44
CA THR A 84 -13.30 5.89 22.51
C THR A 84 -12.24 6.80 21.91
N ALA A 85 -11.28 7.26 22.71
CA ALA A 85 -10.15 8.05 22.21
C ALA A 85 -9.27 7.23 21.26
N GLU A 86 -8.84 6.03 21.66
CA GLU A 86 -7.97 5.18 20.84
C GLU A 86 -8.57 4.87 19.46
N TRP A 87 -9.85 4.50 19.41
CA TRP A 87 -10.54 4.23 18.15
C TRP A 87 -10.77 5.48 17.28
N ASN A 88 -10.85 6.66 17.88
CA ASN A 88 -10.96 7.92 17.15
C ASN A 88 -9.60 8.37 16.60
N GLU A 89 -8.52 8.10 17.33
CA GLU A 89 -7.15 8.53 17.02
C GLU A 89 -6.38 7.55 16.12
N ILE A 90 -6.84 6.31 15.92
CA ILE A 90 -6.12 5.33 15.08
C ILE A 90 -5.99 5.76 13.60
N ARG A 91 -6.90 6.61 13.13
CA ARG A 91 -6.86 7.13 11.75
C ARG A 91 -5.85 8.29 11.67
N PRO A 92 -5.16 8.45 10.55
CA PRO A 92 -4.25 9.57 10.36
C PRO A 92 -5.01 10.90 10.42
N PRO A 93 -4.28 12.01 10.66
CA PRO A 93 -4.80 13.36 10.49
C PRO A 93 -5.55 13.51 9.15
N GLY A 94 -6.64 14.28 9.16
CA GLY A 94 -7.56 14.33 8.02
C GLY A 94 -8.55 13.16 7.94
N LYS A 95 -8.67 12.35 9.01
CA LYS A 95 -9.70 11.30 9.17
C LYS A 95 -9.68 10.21 8.09
N GLY A 96 -8.54 9.98 7.44
CA GLY A 96 -8.41 9.01 6.35
C GLY A 96 -8.69 9.57 4.95
N PHE A 97 -8.77 10.90 4.80
CA PHE A 97 -8.82 11.57 3.51
C PHE A 97 -7.44 12.08 3.08
N VAL A 98 -7.24 12.22 1.77
CA VAL A 98 -6.07 12.85 1.17
C VAL A 98 -6.47 13.73 0.00
N PHE A 99 -5.73 14.81 -0.23
CA PHE A 99 -5.88 15.66 -1.40
C PHE A 99 -4.84 15.30 -2.46
N LEU A 100 -5.29 15.02 -3.69
CA LEU A 100 -4.43 14.63 -4.81
C LEU A 100 -4.74 15.42 -6.09
N GLY A 101 -3.73 15.50 -6.96
CA GLY A 101 -3.79 16.27 -8.20
C GLY A 101 -3.60 17.77 -7.99
N GLU A 102 -3.39 18.50 -9.08
CA GLU A 102 -3.23 19.97 -9.06
C GLU A 102 -4.49 20.68 -8.55
N GLU A 103 -5.65 20.11 -8.84
CA GLU A 103 -6.97 20.58 -8.38
C GLU A 103 -7.28 20.18 -6.92
N HIS A 104 -6.41 19.40 -6.29
CA HIS A 104 -6.56 18.95 -4.91
C HIS A 104 -7.96 18.35 -4.66
N PHE A 105 -8.27 17.22 -5.28
CA PHE A 105 -9.49 16.49 -4.99
C PHE A 105 -9.34 15.66 -3.72
N ALA A 106 -10.37 15.67 -2.87
CA ALA A 106 -10.42 14.83 -1.68
C ALA A 106 -10.74 13.38 -2.06
N PHE A 107 -9.95 12.44 -1.55
CA PHE A 107 -10.16 11.01 -1.72
C PHE A 107 -10.08 10.29 -0.37
N GLY A 108 -11.04 9.41 -0.10
CA GLY A 108 -11.01 8.53 1.07
C GLY A 108 -10.14 7.29 0.80
N VAL A 109 -9.24 6.97 1.72
CA VAL A 109 -8.41 5.77 1.63
C VAL A 109 -9.19 4.57 2.20
N SER A 110 -9.40 3.54 1.38
CA SER A 110 -10.29 2.42 1.73
C SER A 110 -9.95 1.74 3.07
N MET A 111 -8.67 1.54 3.39
CA MET A 111 -8.24 0.98 4.67
C MET A 111 -8.76 1.78 5.87
N TRP A 112 -8.72 3.12 5.80
CA TRP A 112 -9.23 3.97 6.87
C TRP A 112 -10.74 4.13 6.86
N HIS A 113 -11.39 3.96 5.70
CA HIS A 113 -12.84 3.84 5.64
C HIS A 113 -13.31 2.55 6.34
N GLN A 114 -12.62 1.42 6.14
CA GLN A 114 -12.89 0.18 6.88
C GLN A 114 -12.73 0.39 8.39
N MET A 115 -11.66 1.07 8.84
CA MET A 115 -11.49 1.40 10.27
C MET A 115 -12.59 2.32 10.80
N HIS A 116 -13.04 3.30 10.02
CA HIS A 116 -14.18 4.14 10.37
C HIS A 116 -15.47 3.33 10.53
N CYS A 117 -15.75 2.43 9.58
CA CYS A 117 -16.91 1.53 9.64
C CYS A 117 -16.87 0.62 10.88
N LEU A 118 -15.70 0.07 11.21
CA LEU A 118 -15.53 -0.78 12.39
C LEU A 118 -15.78 0.00 13.69
N ASN A 119 -15.26 1.23 13.79
CA ASN A 119 -15.51 2.12 14.93
C ASN A 119 -17.01 2.48 15.04
N HIS A 120 -17.68 2.76 13.92
CA HIS A 120 -19.13 3.03 13.92
C HIS A 120 -19.93 1.83 14.47
N ILE A 121 -19.66 0.61 14.00
CA ILE A 121 -20.30 -0.61 14.51
C ILE A 121 -20.02 -0.80 16.00
N ARG A 122 -18.78 -0.58 16.46
CA ARG A 122 -18.44 -0.60 17.89
C ARG A 122 -19.29 0.39 18.68
N ALA A 123 -19.42 1.62 18.20
CA ALA A 123 -20.19 2.66 18.85
C ALA A 123 -21.68 2.29 18.98
N VAL A 124 -22.26 1.66 17.96
CA VAL A 124 -23.65 1.16 17.98
C VAL A 124 -23.83 0.00 18.96
N LEU A 125 -22.86 -0.91 19.05
CA LEU A 125 -22.90 -2.00 20.04
C LEU A 125 -22.86 -1.50 21.49
N VAL A 126 -22.18 -0.37 21.74
CA VAL A 126 -22.01 0.20 23.10
C VAL A 126 -23.11 1.20 23.45
N ASN A 127 -23.46 2.09 22.53
CA ASN A 127 -24.38 3.21 22.82
C ASN A 127 -25.82 2.93 22.37
N GLY A 128 -26.05 1.83 21.67
CA GLY A 128 -27.32 1.50 21.03
C GLY A 128 -27.39 1.97 19.58
N ASP A 129 -28.40 1.47 18.88
CA ASP A 129 -28.70 1.83 17.50
C ASP A 129 -29.01 3.32 17.38
N ASP A 130 -28.36 3.98 16.41
CA ASP A 130 -28.60 5.39 16.09
C ASP A 130 -29.78 5.59 15.12
N GLY A 131 -30.40 4.49 14.68
CA GLY A 131 -31.55 4.47 13.79
C GLY A 131 -31.21 4.78 12.33
N SER A 132 -29.92 4.78 11.98
CA SER A 132 -29.45 5.07 10.62
C SER A 132 -29.14 3.79 9.83
N ASP A 133 -29.24 3.87 8.50
CA ASP A 133 -28.78 2.80 7.60
C ASP A 133 -27.25 2.65 7.57
N HIS A 134 -26.53 3.48 8.33
CA HIS A 134 -25.07 3.55 8.32
C HIS A 134 -24.45 2.25 8.83
N THR A 135 -25.02 1.63 9.87
CA THR A 135 -24.54 0.33 10.37
C THR A 135 -24.60 -0.75 9.28
N LEU A 136 -25.73 -0.84 8.57
CA LEU A 136 -25.90 -1.80 7.48
C LEU A 136 -24.89 -1.54 6.34
N HIS A 137 -24.71 -0.27 5.96
CA HIS A 137 -23.69 0.13 4.99
C HIS A 137 -22.29 -0.31 5.42
N CYS A 138 -21.90 -0.02 6.66
CA CYS A 138 -20.61 -0.39 7.25
C CYS A 138 -20.38 -1.90 7.21
N PHE A 139 -21.38 -2.70 7.59
CA PHE A 139 -21.31 -4.16 7.51
C PHE A 139 -21.09 -4.65 6.07
N HIS A 140 -21.82 -4.11 5.09
CA HIS A 140 -21.64 -4.45 3.69
C HIS A 140 -20.26 -4.05 3.16
N TYR A 141 -19.74 -2.88 3.56
CA TYR A 141 -18.44 -2.38 3.14
C TYR A 141 -17.30 -3.24 3.70
N LEU A 142 -17.32 -3.53 4.99
CA LEU A 142 -16.32 -4.39 5.65
C LEU A 142 -16.29 -5.80 5.05
N ARG A 143 -17.46 -6.40 4.80
CA ARG A 143 -17.55 -7.71 4.13
C ARG A 143 -16.86 -7.69 2.76
N GLN A 144 -17.07 -6.65 1.96
CA GLN A 144 -16.43 -6.51 0.65
C GLN A 144 -14.92 -6.31 0.78
N GLY A 145 -14.47 -5.53 1.77
CA GLY A 145 -13.05 -5.35 2.07
C GLY A 145 -12.35 -6.67 2.42
N ILE A 146 -12.95 -7.48 3.28
CA ILE A 146 -12.44 -8.82 3.67
C ILE A 146 -12.34 -9.74 2.44
N LEU A 147 -13.39 -9.81 1.63
CA LEU A 147 -13.40 -10.64 0.42
C LEU A 147 -12.42 -10.12 -0.64
N CYS A 148 -12.20 -8.81 -0.73
CA CYS A 148 -11.21 -8.21 -1.63
C CYS A 148 -9.78 -8.52 -1.18
N ALA A 149 -9.52 -8.52 0.13
CA ALA A 149 -8.21 -8.88 0.68
C ALA A 149 -7.89 -10.36 0.45
N ALA A 150 -8.90 -11.24 0.51
CA ALA A 150 -8.80 -12.67 0.24
C ALA A 150 -7.59 -13.34 0.92
N ASP A 151 -7.41 -13.06 2.21
CA ASP A 151 -6.29 -13.62 2.98
C ASP A 151 -6.39 -15.15 3.01
N THR A 152 -5.34 -15.81 2.52
CA THR A 152 -5.25 -17.28 2.41
C THR A 152 -4.42 -17.90 3.53
N THR A 153 -4.08 -17.13 4.57
CA THR A 153 -3.38 -17.61 5.76
C THR A 153 -4.18 -18.74 6.42
N ILE A 154 -3.51 -19.85 6.70
CA ILE A 154 -4.12 -20.99 7.40
C ILE A 154 -4.03 -20.74 8.90
N GLU A 155 -5.19 -20.59 9.54
CA GLU A 155 -5.28 -20.46 11.00
C GLU A 155 -5.52 -21.82 11.67
N PRO A 156 -5.12 -22.00 12.94
CA PRO A 156 -5.47 -23.19 13.71
C PRO A 156 -6.99 -23.37 13.80
N GLY A 157 -7.48 -24.52 13.35
CA GLY A 157 -8.89 -24.87 13.46
C GLY A 157 -9.33 -25.15 14.91
N GLY A 158 -10.64 -25.10 15.14
CA GLY A 158 -11.28 -25.39 16.43
C GLY A 158 -11.47 -24.16 17.32
N THR A 159 -12.27 -24.33 18.38
CA THR A 159 -12.64 -23.26 19.32
C THR A 159 -11.88 -23.35 20.65
N ASN A 160 -10.60 -23.72 20.59
CA ASN A 160 -9.84 -24.08 21.79
C ASN A 160 -9.39 -22.86 22.62
N LYS A 161 -9.63 -21.63 22.16
CA LYS A 161 -9.37 -20.41 22.92
C LYS A 161 -10.54 -20.16 23.87
N MET A 162 -10.24 -20.20 25.17
CA MET A 162 -11.19 -19.91 26.24
C MET A 162 -11.12 -18.42 26.59
N LEU A 163 -12.23 -17.72 26.46
CA LEU A 163 -12.38 -16.35 26.92
C LEU A 163 -12.55 -16.32 28.46
N PRO A 164 -12.31 -15.17 29.12
CA PRO A 164 -12.46 -15.05 30.58
C PRO A 164 -13.86 -15.41 31.10
N ASN A 165 -14.89 -15.23 30.27
CA ASN A 165 -16.28 -15.59 30.58
C ASN A 165 -16.59 -17.10 30.39
N GLY A 166 -15.61 -17.90 29.98
CA GLY A 166 -15.78 -19.34 29.71
C GLY A 166 -16.23 -19.69 28.29
N ASP A 167 -16.42 -18.69 27.42
CA ASP A 167 -16.77 -18.93 26.03
C ASP A 167 -15.59 -19.49 25.24
N LYS A 168 -15.92 -20.33 24.25
CA LYS A 168 -14.95 -20.94 23.35
C LYS A 168 -15.02 -20.27 21.98
N VAL A 169 -13.92 -19.64 21.57
CA VAL A 169 -13.80 -18.95 20.28
C VAL A 169 -12.71 -19.58 19.43
N ALA A 170 -12.78 -19.33 18.12
CA ALA A 170 -11.72 -19.72 17.20
C ALA A 170 -10.39 -19.16 17.70
N ALA A 171 -9.34 -19.99 17.68
CA ALA A 171 -8.08 -19.59 18.29
C ALA A 171 -7.48 -18.40 17.55
N GLY A 172 -7.31 -18.50 16.22
CA GLY A 172 -6.88 -17.48 15.24
C GLY A 172 -5.56 -16.77 15.56
N ASP A 173 -5.50 -16.19 16.76
CA ASP A 173 -4.35 -15.71 17.50
C ASP A 173 -3.11 -16.59 17.30
N GLY A 174 -2.07 -15.88 16.89
CA GLY A 174 -0.75 -16.40 16.72
C GLY A 174 -0.45 -16.92 15.32
N ALA A 175 -1.44 -17.01 14.43
CA ALA A 175 -1.20 -17.18 13.01
C ALA A 175 -0.43 -15.97 12.46
N VAL A 176 0.44 -16.24 11.49
CA VAL A 176 1.29 -15.22 10.86
C VAL A 176 0.74 -14.93 9.48
N HIS A 177 0.24 -13.71 9.31
CA HIS A 177 -0.35 -13.21 8.08
C HIS A 177 0.67 -12.45 7.26
N THR A 178 0.44 -12.39 5.95
CA THR A 178 1.23 -11.59 5.01
C THR A 178 0.47 -10.30 4.71
N CYS A 179 0.87 -9.20 5.34
CA CYS A 179 0.12 -7.94 5.33
C CYS A 179 0.85 -6.85 4.55
N ARG A 180 0.11 -5.82 4.10
CA ARG A 180 0.71 -4.54 3.69
C ARG A 180 1.00 -3.73 4.96
N ASP A 181 2.16 -3.08 5.04
CA ASP A 181 2.54 -2.26 6.20
C ASP A 181 1.69 -0.99 6.27
N TRP A 182 0.59 -1.06 7.02
CA TRP A 182 -0.38 0.02 7.16
C TRP A 182 0.25 1.32 7.68
N ARG A 183 1.35 1.22 8.45
CA ARG A 183 2.05 2.40 8.99
C ARG A 183 2.66 3.24 7.87
N GLN A 184 3.13 2.63 6.78
CA GLN A 184 3.60 3.41 5.64
C GLN A 184 2.47 4.23 5.00
N VAL A 185 1.25 3.70 5.01
CA VAL A 185 0.06 4.44 4.54
C VAL A 185 -0.27 5.56 5.52
N HIS A 186 -0.27 5.27 6.83
CA HIS A 186 -0.47 6.26 7.89
C HIS A 186 0.52 7.44 7.76
N ASP A 187 1.82 7.15 7.80
CA ASP A 187 2.89 8.15 7.79
C ASP A 187 2.89 8.97 6.49
N TRP A 188 2.61 8.31 5.36
CA TRP A 188 2.47 9.01 4.09
C TRP A 188 1.29 9.99 4.11
N MET A 189 0.14 9.58 4.65
CA MET A 189 -1.03 10.46 4.76
C MET A 189 -0.80 11.62 5.72
N GLU A 190 -0.16 11.38 6.85
CA GLU A 190 0.26 12.44 7.78
C GLU A 190 1.18 13.46 7.08
N SER A 191 2.15 12.98 6.29
CA SER A 191 3.02 13.87 5.50
C SER A 191 2.27 14.67 4.43
N GLN A 192 1.18 14.13 3.86
CA GLN A 192 0.34 14.90 2.94
C GLN A 192 -0.54 15.90 3.69
N HIS A 193 -1.06 15.52 4.86
CA HIS A 193 -1.84 16.40 5.72
C HIS A 193 -1.06 17.64 6.14
N GLY A 194 0.24 17.51 6.40
CA GLY A 194 1.12 18.65 6.67
C GLY A 194 1.19 19.71 5.56
N LYS A 195 0.72 19.41 4.35
CA LYS A 195 0.68 20.32 3.20
C LYS A 195 -0.69 20.96 2.99
N TRP A 196 -1.67 20.64 3.84
CA TRP A 196 -3.04 21.12 3.65
C TRP A 196 -3.14 22.63 3.82
N THR A 197 -3.85 23.28 2.91
CA THR A 197 -4.18 24.70 2.98
C THR A 197 -5.45 24.92 3.81
N PRO A 198 -5.71 26.14 4.33
CA PRO A 198 -6.97 26.45 5.00
C PRO A 198 -8.22 26.04 4.19
N ASP A 199 -8.21 26.27 2.88
CA ASP A 199 -9.32 25.90 1.98
C ASP A 199 -9.57 24.38 1.94
N MET A 200 -8.52 23.57 2.00
CA MET A 200 -8.63 22.11 2.08
C MET A 200 -9.31 21.66 3.37
N TYR A 201 -8.99 22.32 4.50
CA TYR A 201 -9.64 22.02 5.78
C TYR A 201 -11.13 22.32 5.74
N GLU A 202 -11.54 23.45 5.16
CA GLU A 202 -12.95 23.81 5.03
C GLU A 202 -13.70 22.83 4.11
N ARG A 203 -13.11 22.48 2.95
CA ARG A 203 -13.70 21.49 2.04
C ARG A 203 -13.93 20.13 2.68
N ILE A 204 -13.01 19.67 3.55
CA ILE A 204 -13.21 18.41 4.28
C ILE A 204 -14.33 18.52 5.31
N LYS A 205 -14.48 19.67 5.99
CA LYS A 205 -15.59 19.86 6.93
C LYS A 205 -16.94 19.80 6.21
N GLU A 206 -17.03 20.40 5.03
CA GLU A 206 -18.23 20.36 4.19
C GLU A 206 -18.55 18.95 3.68
N SER A 207 -17.53 18.14 3.35
CA SER A 207 -17.72 16.76 2.86
C SER A 207 -17.85 15.70 3.96
N SER A 208 -17.61 16.08 5.22
CA SER A 208 -17.69 15.18 6.40
C SER A 208 -19.00 15.36 7.19
N LEU A 209 -19.93 16.16 6.67
CA LEU A 209 -21.33 16.33 7.09
C LEU A 209 -22.23 15.47 6.20
#